data_AF-A0A316WF11-F1
#
_entry.id   AF-A0A316WF11-F1
#
_cell.length_a   1.000
_cell.length_b   1.000
_cell.length_c   1.000
_cell.angle_alpha   90.00
_cell.angle_beta   90.00
_cell.angle_gamma   90.00
#
_symmetry.space_group_name_H-M   'P 1'
#
loop_
_entity.id
_entity.type
_entity.pdbx_description
1 polymer ?
#
loop_
_entity_poly.entity_id
_entity_poly.type
_entity_poly.pdbx_seq_one_letter_code
_entity_poly.pdbx_strand_id
1 'polypeptide(L)'
;MMNTELSKELIGIKAINLMFFNYTQDILEEMKTIREFNHCWENYVNLKEQTYMQIWELYLTKISYKGQTLLLEIALKYYGEEATRSFENAIATEKMLEAHIAKHSSK
;
A
#
# COMPACT_ATOMS: atom_id res chain seq x y z
N MET A 1 11.92 18.97 -16.43
CA MET A 1 11.73 18.91 -14.97
C MET A 1 10.33 18.35 -14.74
N MET A 2 10.21 17.16 -14.13
CA MET A 2 8.90 16.60 -13.79
C MET A 2 8.29 17.48 -12.68
N ASN A 3 7.04 17.90 -12.84
CA ASN A 3 6.35 18.71 -11.84
C ASN A 3 6.27 17.91 -10.53
N THR A 4 6.89 18.43 -9.47
CA THR A 4 7.01 17.76 -8.16
C THR A 4 5.65 17.48 -7.53
N GLU A 5 4.64 18.32 -7.80
CA GLU A 5 3.27 18.12 -7.32
C GLU A 5 2.59 16.94 -8.04
N LEU A 6 2.70 16.90 -9.37
CA LEU A 6 2.22 15.76 -10.18
C LEU A 6 2.86 14.43 -9.72
N SER A 7 4.12 14.49 -9.29
CA SER A 7 4.86 13.32 -8.79
C SER A 7 4.31 12.82 -7.45
N LYS A 8 3.95 13.74 -6.54
CA LYS A 8 3.36 13.40 -5.23
C LYS A 8 1.95 12.83 -5.39
N GLU A 9 1.12 13.44 -6.24
CA GLU A 9 -0.22 12.93 -6.55
C GLU A 9 -0.17 11.50 -7.10
N LEU A 10 0.74 11.24 -8.04
CA LEU A 10 0.97 9.90 -8.59
C LEU A 10 1.40 8.89 -7.52
N ILE A 11 2.25 9.28 -6.58
CA ILE A 11 2.66 8.42 -5.46
C ILE A 11 1.47 8.13 -4.55
N GLY A 12 0.67 9.13 -4.20
CA GLY A 12 -0.49 8.93 -3.34
C GLY A 12 -1.55 8.01 -3.95
N ILE A 13 -1.85 8.19 -5.24
CA ILE A 13 -2.76 7.30 -5.99
C ILE A 13 -2.21 5.87 -6.01
N LYS A 14 -0.91 5.68 -6.25
CA LYS A 14 -0.29 4.35 -6.24
C LYS A 14 -0.36 3.69 -4.87
N ALA A 15 -0.02 4.41 -3.81
CA ALA A 15 -0.03 3.89 -2.46
C ALA A 15 -1.43 3.40 -2.06
N ILE A 16 -2.46 4.23 -2.29
CA ILE A 16 -3.84 3.83 -2.00
C ILE A 16 -4.28 2.64 -2.84
N ASN A 17 -3.99 2.64 -4.15
CA ASN A 17 -4.36 1.53 -5.03
C ASN A 17 -3.75 0.21 -4.56
N LEU A 18 -2.47 0.22 -4.21
CA LEU A 18 -1.78 -0.96 -3.70
C LEU A 18 -2.39 -1.43 -2.37
N MET A 19 -2.69 -0.50 -1.47
CA MET A 19 -3.35 -0.80 -0.20
C MET A 19 -4.71 -1.46 -0.44
N PHE A 20 -5.56 -0.91 -1.31
CA PHE A 20 -6.88 -1.50 -1.57
C PHE A 20 -6.83 -2.81 -2.35
N PHE A 21 -5.80 -3.04 -3.17
CA PHE A 21 -5.65 -4.30 -3.89
C PHE A 21 -5.10 -5.42 -3.00
N ASN A 22 -4.25 -5.07 -2.01
CA ASN A 22 -3.47 -6.05 -1.24
C ASN A 22 -3.58 -5.88 0.29
N TYR A 23 -4.64 -5.26 0.80
CA TYR A 23 -4.75 -5.07 2.25
C TYR A 23 -4.72 -6.42 2.98
N THR A 24 -3.92 -6.49 4.04
CA THR A 24 -3.95 -7.58 4.99
C THR A 24 -5.01 -7.32 6.05
N GLN A 25 -5.28 -8.30 6.92
CA GLN A 25 -6.17 -8.09 8.06
C GLN A 25 -5.70 -6.91 8.94
N ASP A 26 -4.40 -6.81 9.20
CA ASP A 26 -3.83 -5.74 10.03
C ASP A 26 -4.06 -4.35 9.42
N ILE A 27 -3.84 -4.23 8.11
CA ILE A 27 -4.09 -2.99 7.36
C ILE A 27 -5.58 -2.63 7.44
N LEU A 28 -6.46 -3.63 7.26
CA LEU A 28 -7.91 -3.41 7.35
C LEU A 28 -8.34 -2.93 8.74
N GLU A 29 -7.82 -3.54 9.81
CA GLU A 29 -8.12 -3.11 11.17
C GLU A 29 -7.61 -1.69 11.45
N GLU A 30 -6.43 -1.32 10.92
CA GLU A 30 -5.94 0.06 11.02
C GLU A 30 -6.84 1.04 10.24
N MET A 31 -7.28 0.69 9.04
CA MET A 31 -8.24 1.49 8.26
C MET A 31 -9.58 1.66 9.01
N LYS A 32 -10.04 0.62 9.72
CA LYS A 32 -11.27 0.65 10.55
C LYS A 32 -11.17 1.53 11.79
N THR A 33 -9.99 2.04 12.15
CA THR A 33 -9.88 3.09 13.18
C THR A 33 -10.50 4.42 12.71
N ILE A 34 -10.60 4.62 11.39
CA ILE A 34 -11.29 5.75 10.78
C ILE A 34 -12.78 5.47 10.81
N ARG A 35 -13.50 6.15 11.73
CA ARG A 35 -14.93 5.89 12.01
C ARG A 35 -15.82 5.85 10.76
N GLU A 36 -15.64 6.78 9.83
CA GLU A 36 -16.45 6.82 8.61
C GLU A 36 -16.13 5.67 7.66
N PHE A 37 -14.86 5.28 7.56
CA PHE A 37 -14.45 4.12 6.79
C PHE A 37 -15.05 2.85 7.39
N ASN A 38 -14.92 2.66 8.71
CA ASN A 38 -15.49 1.51 9.40
C ASN A 38 -17.00 1.43 9.23
N HIS A 39 -17.71 2.56 9.39
CA HIS A 39 -19.15 2.59 9.13
C HIS A 39 -19.48 2.14 7.70
N CYS A 40 -18.71 2.60 6.70
CA CYS A 40 -18.95 2.19 5.34
C CYS A 40 -18.60 0.72 5.08
N TRP A 41 -17.52 0.23 5.70
CA TRP A 41 -17.07 -1.14 5.64
C TRP A 41 -18.09 -2.13 6.21
N GLU A 42 -18.71 -1.79 7.34
CA GLU A 42 -19.68 -2.69 7.97
C GLU A 42 -21.05 -2.68 7.28
N ASN A 43 -21.39 -1.63 6.51
CA ASN A 43 -22.73 -1.46 5.94
C ASN A 43 -22.83 -1.65 4.42
N TYR A 44 -21.75 -1.42 3.67
CA TYR A 44 -21.77 -1.47 2.19
C TYR A 44 -20.90 -2.57 1.61
N VAL A 45 -20.14 -3.26 2.45
CA VAL A 45 -19.02 -4.11 2.03
C VAL A 45 -19.27 -5.52 2.59
N ASN A 46 -19.70 -6.44 1.72
CA ASN A 46 -19.98 -7.85 2.06
C ASN A 46 -18.76 -8.77 1.80
N LEU A 47 -18.19 -9.36 2.85
CA LEU A 47 -16.87 -10.03 2.88
C LEU A 47 -16.73 -11.25 1.94
N LYS A 48 -17.80 -11.69 1.27
CA LYS A 48 -17.78 -12.87 0.39
C LYS A 48 -17.40 -12.57 -1.06
N GLU A 49 -17.58 -11.33 -1.55
CA GLU A 49 -17.45 -11.00 -2.99
C GLU A 49 -16.92 -9.58 -3.23
N GLN A 50 -16.13 -9.01 -2.33
CA GLN A 50 -15.60 -7.66 -2.53
C GLN A 50 -14.60 -7.60 -3.69
N THR A 51 -14.92 -6.75 -4.64
CA THR A 51 -13.99 -6.35 -5.68
C THR A 51 -13.24 -5.10 -5.25
N TYR A 52 -11.97 -4.99 -5.66
CA TYR A 52 -11.18 -3.76 -5.54
C TYR A 52 -11.97 -2.51 -5.97
N MET A 53 -12.77 -2.61 -7.03
CA MET A 53 -13.58 -1.52 -7.55
C MET A 53 -14.64 -1.02 -6.57
N GLN A 54 -15.25 -1.89 -5.76
CA GLN A 54 -16.25 -1.49 -4.77
C GLN A 54 -15.62 -0.71 -3.62
N ILE A 55 -14.46 -1.14 -3.13
CA ILE A 55 -13.71 -0.40 -2.10
C ILE A 55 -13.29 0.96 -2.67
N TRP A 56 -12.89 0.98 -3.95
CA TRP A 56 -12.45 2.20 -4.60
C TRP A 56 -13.59 3.21 -4.82
N GLU A 57 -14.75 2.73 -5.26
CA GLU A 57 -15.96 3.54 -5.38
C GLU A 57 -16.40 4.10 -4.02
N LEU A 58 -16.32 3.30 -2.96
CA LEU A 58 -16.67 3.72 -1.61
C LEU A 58 -15.75 4.84 -1.12
N TYR A 59 -14.44 4.72 -1.36
CA TYR A 59 -13.46 5.77 -1.09
C TYR A 59 -13.81 7.09 -1.80
N LEU A 60 -14.16 7.04 -3.08
CA LEU A 60 -14.47 8.23 -3.88
C LEU A 60 -15.82 8.88 -3.54
N THR A 61 -16.81 8.08 -3.14
CA THR A 61 -18.21 8.55 -3.06
C THR A 61 -18.76 8.66 -1.64
N LYS A 62 -18.21 7.93 -0.67
CA LYS A 62 -18.74 7.83 0.70
C LYS A 62 -17.78 8.34 1.77
N ILE A 63 -16.47 8.33 1.49
CA ILE A 63 -15.46 8.80 2.42
C ILE A 63 -15.21 10.30 2.19
N SER A 64 -15.17 11.07 3.28
CA SER A 64 -14.91 12.51 3.22
C SER A 64 -13.46 12.77 2.83
N TYR A 65 -13.15 13.98 2.33
CA TYR A 65 -11.75 14.36 2.09
C TYR A 65 -10.86 14.17 3.32
N LYS A 66 -11.39 14.39 4.53
CA LYS A 66 -10.64 14.17 5.76
C LYS A 66 -10.30 12.70 5.97
N GLY A 67 -11.24 11.77 5.78
CA GLY A 67 -10.94 10.34 5.89
C GLY A 67 -10.11 9.82 4.73
N GLN A 68 -10.25 10.40 3.53
CA GLN A 68 -9.39 10.08 2.39
C GLN A 68 -7.93 10.42 2.69
N THR A 69 -7.65 11.55 3.34
CA THR A 69 -6.29 11.91 3.81
C THR A 69 -5.78 10.93 4.86
N LEU A 70 -6.61 10.55 5.84
CA LEU A 70 -6.21 9.57 6.85
C LEU A 70 -5.93 8.19 6.25
N LEU A 71 -6.73 7.74 5.29
CA LEU A 71 -6.47 6.50 4.54
C LEU A 71 -5.18 6.59 3.73
N LEU A 72 -4.86 7.77 3.18
CA LEU A 72 -3.61 8.00 2.45
C LEU A 72 -2.40 7.96 3.37
N GLU A 73 -2.50 8.47 4.59
CA GLU A 73 -1.42 8.36 5.59
C GLU A 73 -1.14 6.88 5.93
N ILE A 74 -2.18 6.08 6.13
CA ILE A 74 -2.06 4.62 6.33
C ILE A 74 -1.41 3.98 5.09
N ALA A 75 -1.88 4.29 3.88
CA ALA A 75 -1.34 3.73 2.65
C ALA A 75 0.14 4.07 2.45
N LEU A 76 0.54 5.31 2.72
CA LEU A 76 1.93 5.75 2.59
C LEU A 76 2.85 5.08 3.62
N LYS A 77 2.37 4.86 4.85
CA LYS A 77 3.09 4.09 5.87
C LYS A 77 3.43 2.69 5.36
N TYR A 78 2.42 1.93 4.96
CA TYR A 78 2.61 0.55 4.49
C TYR A 78 3.38 0.46 3.17
N TYR A 79 3.14 1.39 2.25
CA TYR A 79 3.92 1.47 1.01
C TYR A 79 5.40 1.77 1.28
N GLY A 80 5.70 2.65 2.25
CA GLY A 80 7.05 2.93 2.70
C GLY A 80 7.74 1.71 3.31
N GLU A 81 7.02 0.96 4.16
CA GLU A 81 7.51 -0.29 4.76
C GLU A 81 7.78 -1.37 3.70
N GLU A 82 6.88 -1.54 2.73
CA GLU A 82 7.03 -2.48 1.62
C GLU A 82 8.22 -2.13 0.72
N ALA A 83 8.35 -0.86 0.34
CA ALA A 83 9.47 -0.38 -0.45
C ALA A 83 10.80 -0.60 0.29
N THR A 84 10.86 -0.25 1.58
CA THR A 84 12.05 -0.42 2.42
C THR A 84 12.48 -1.89 2.48
N ARG A 85 11.56 -2.79 2.80
CA ARG A 85 11.81 -4.23 2.84
C ARG A 85 12.24 -4.80 1.49
N SER A 86 11.66 -4.31 0.40
CA SER A 86 12.06 -4.72 -0.96
C SER A 86 13.50 -4.33 -1.28
N PHE A 87 13.92 -3.12 -0.88
CA PHE A 87 15.32 -2.69 -1.01
C PHE A 87 16.26 -3.53 -0.14
N GLU A 88 15.91 -3.77 1.12
CA GLU A 88 16.70 -4.61 2.04
C GLU A 88 16.91 -6.03 1.49
N ASN A 89 15.84 -6.64 0.97
CA ASN A 89 15.89 -7.97 0.34
C ASN A 89 16.75 -7.99 -0.93
N ALA A 90 16.67 -6.95 -1.77
CA ALA A 90 17.50 -6.82 -2.95
C ALA A 90 18.99 -6.77 -2.58
N ILE A 91 19.35 -5.97 -1.57
CA ILE A 91 20.73 -5.86 -1.05
C ILE A 91 21.21 -7.21 -0.49
N ALA A 92 20.37 -7.92 0.25
CA ALA A 92 20.72 -9.23 0.80
C ALA A 92 20.96 -10.27 -0.32
N THR A 93 20.11 -10.23 -1.36
CA THR A 93 20.21 -11.12 -2.52
C THR A 93 21.48 -10.86 -3.32
N GLU A 94 21.84 -9.59 -3.53
CA GLU A 94 23.07 -9.19 -4.19
C GLU A 94 24.31 -9.73 -3.45
N LYS A 95 24.36 -9.56 -2.12
CA LYS A 95 25.46 -10.11 -1.30
C LYS A 95 25.57 -11.63 -1.39
N MET A 96 24.44 -12.34 -1.42
CA MET A 96 24.43 -13.79 -1.60
C MET A 96 24.97 -14.19 -2.98
N LEU A 97 24.59 -13.46 -4.02
CA LEU A 97 25.06 -13.69 -5.38
C LEU A 97 26.57 -13.45 -5.50
N GLU A 98 27.08 -12.36 -4.94
CA GLU A 98 28.52 -12.06 -4.90
C GLU A 98 29.31 -13.15 -4.18
N ALA A 99 28.84 -13.60 -3.01
CA ALA A 99 29.47 -14.68 -2.25
C ALA A 99 29.45 -16.02 -3.02
N HIS A 100 28.36 -16.30 -3.72
CA HIS A 100 28.25 -17.48 -4.58
C HIS A 100 29.24 -17.41 -5.75
N ILE A 101 29.30 -16.27 -6.44
CA ILE A 101 30.25 -16.05 -7.55
C ILE A 101 31.68 -16.25 -7.04
N ALA A 102 32.09 -15.58 -5.96
CA ALA A 102 33.45 -15.67 -5.42
C ALA A 102 33.86 -17.10 -5.04
N LYS A 103 32.94 -17.91 -4.52
CA LYS A 103 33.18 -19.32 -4.20
C LYS A 103 33.45 -20.18 -5.45
N HIS A 104 32.89 -19.81 -6.59
CA HIS A 104 32.97 -20.57 -7.84
C HIS A 104 33.96 -20.00 -8.87
N SER A 105 34.41 -18.75 -8.71
CA SER A 105 35.47 -18.12 -9.51
C SER A 105 36.87 -18.19 -8.89
N SER A 106 36.99 -18.71 -7.66
CA SER A 106 38.27 -19.13 -7.08
C SER A 106 38.77 -20.44 -7.74
N LYS A 107 39.48 -20.30 -8.86
CA LYS A 107 40.31 -21.34 -9.48
C LYS A 107 41.66 -20.77 -9.88
#